data_AF-A0AAX1TQN8-F1
#
_entry.id   AF-A0AAX1TQN8-F1
#
_cell.length_a   1.000
_cell.length_b   1.000
_cell.length_c   1.000
_cell.angle_alpha   90.00
_cell.angle_beta   90.00
_cell.angle_gamma   90.00
#
_symmetry.space_group_name_H-M   'P 1'
#
loop_
_entity.id
_entity.type
_entity.pdbx_description
1 polymer ?
#
loop_
_entity_poly.entity_id
_entity_poly.type
_entity_poly.pdbx_seq_one_letter_code
_entity_poly.pdbx_strand_id
1 'polypeptide(L)'
;MKYISGIYGLLKGVIEAMLVFMHHLTGNFGLAIIGVTILMKIILLPLTLKQDKSMKSMKKLQPELDKLKEKYKGDPKMLNQKTMELYQQHKVNPAGGCLPLLVQLPILWALFGVLRGGIVPQDSTFLWMELVKPDPFYILPVLNGVVSFVQQKVMGSSDNPQMKNMMYMFPIMMVFISYKMPAGLQIYWLTSSLAGVIQQYLIMKRGE
;
A
#
# COMPACT_ATOMS: atom_id res chain seq x y z
N MET A 1 -9.86 12.50 20.98
CA MET A 1 -9.47 13.49 19.95
C MET A 1 -8.04 14.02 20.11
N LYS A 2 -7.60 14.51 21.29
CA LYS A 2 -6.21 15.02 21.52
C LYS A 2 -5.06 14.04 21.16
N TYR A 3 -5.23 12.75 21.39
CA TYR A 3 -4.20 11.74 21.08
C TYR A 3 -4.04 11.50 19.57
N ILE A 4 -5.14 11.52 18.81
CA ILE A 4 -5.12 11.34 17.35
C ILE A 4 -4.45 12.55 16.69
N SER A 5 -4.70 13.77 17.19
CA SER A 5 -3.98 14.97 16.75
C SER A 5 -2.49 14.94 17.11
N GLY A 6 -2.12 14.33 18.25
CA GLY A 6 -0.72 14.19 18.67
C GLY A 6 0.07 13.22 17.79
N ILE A 7 -0.46 12.02 17.53
CA ILE A 7 0.18 11.01 16.67
C ILE A 7 0.30 11.52 15.24
N TYR A 8 -0.76 12.14 14.71
CA TYR A 8 -0.73 12.77 13.39
C TYR A 8 0.33 13.87 13.31
N GLY A 9 0.40 14.76 14.31
CA GLY A 9 1.39 15.82 14.37
C GLY A 9 2.83 15.30 14.39
N LEU A 10 3.08 14.26 15.19
CA LEU A 10 4.39 13.59 15.24
C LEU A 10 4.75 12.97 13.88
N LEU A 11 3.84 12.19 13.29
CA LEU A 11 4.10 11.53 12.02
C LEU A 11 4.33 12.55 10.89
N LYS A 12 3.53 13.62 10.85
CA LYS A 12 3.72 14.73 9.91
C LYS A 12 5.09 15.37 10.11
N GLY A 13 5.46 15.72 11.35
CA GLY A 13 6.75 16.35 11.65
C GLY A 13 7.95 15.46 11.28
N VAL A 14 7.85 14.15 11.50
CA VAL A 14 8.89 13.19 11.10
C VAL A 14 9.02 13.12 9.58
N ILE A 15 7.90 13.02 8.85
CA ILE A 15 7.92 12.99 7.38
C ILE A 15 8.46 14.31 6.81
N GLU A 16 8.05 15.45 7.38
CA GLU A 16 8.52 16.77 7.00
C GLU A 16 10.04 16.90 7.17
N ALA A 17 10.57 16.50 8.33
CA ALA A 17 12.01 16.52 8.60
C ALA A 17 12.80 15.63 7.63
N MET A 18 12.31 14.41 7.38
CA MET A 18 12.93 13.50 6.40
C MET A 18 12.90 14.09 4.98
N LEU A 19 11.79 14.74 4.60
CA LEU A 19 11.61 15.35 3.29
C LEU A 19 12.59 16.53 3.09
N VAL A 20 12.69 17.42 4.07
CA VAL A 20 13.63 18.57 4.03
C VAL A 20 15.07 18.08 4.00
N PHE A 21 15.42 17.07 4.80
CA PHE A 21 16.75 16.47 4.77
C PHE A 21 17.09 15.88 3.40
N MET A 22 16.18 15.07 2.83
CA MET A 22 16.37 14.50 1.50
C MET A 22 16.39 15.57 0.40
N HIS A 23 15.65 16.67 0.57
CA HIS A 23 15.70 17.81 -0.33
C HIS A 23 17.06 18.51 -0.27
N HIS A 24 17.66 18.71 0.90
CA HIS A 24 19.02 19.26 0.99
C HIS A 24 20.06 18.40 0.27
N LEU A 25 19.87 17.07 0.24
CA LEU A 25 20.76 16.16 -0.48
C LEU A 25 20.54 16.14 -2.00
N THR A 26 19.29 16.33 -2.46
CA THR A 26 18.91 16.11 -3.86
C THR A 26 18.64 17.39 -4.63
N GLY A 27 18.37 18.50 -3.95
CA GLY A 27 17.91 19.76 -4.53
C GLY A 27 16.53 19.70 -5.20
N ASN A 28 15.79 18.60 -5.06
CA ASN A 28 14.50 18.42 -5.72
C ASN A 28 13.50 17.65 -4.85
N PHE A 29 12.32 18.23 -4.60
CA PHE A 29 11.32 17.63 -3.73
C PHE A 29 10.71 16.33 -4.29
N GLY A 30 10.67 16.13 -5.60
CA GLY A 30 10.23 14.86 -6.20
C GLY A 30 11.20 13.73 -5.90
N LEU A 31 12.51 13.98 -6.07
CA LEU A 31 13.56 13.05 -5.66
C LEU A 31 13.56 12.82 -4.15
N ALA A 32 13.31 13.86 -3.36
CA ALA A 32 13.19 13.75 -1.91
C ALA A 32 12.05 12.81 -1.51
N ILE A 33 10.86 12.94 -2.13
CA ILE A 33 9.73 12.04 -1.89
C ILE A 33 10.09 10.59 -2.22
N ILE A 34 10.78 10.34 -3.34
CA ILE A 34 11.25 8.99 -3.70
C ILE A 34 12.20 8.46 -2.62
N GLY A 35 13.20 9.24 -2.21
CA GLY A 35 14.16 8.87 -1.18
C GLY A 35 13.50 8.55 0.17
N VAL A 36 12.58 9.40 0.63
CA VAL A 36 11.79 9.15 1.85
C VAL A 36 10.99 7.85 1.71
N THR A 37 10.35 7.62 0.56
CA THR A 37 9.56 6.41 0.33
C THR A 37 10.40 5.14 0.45
N ILE A 38 11.58 5.12 -0.17
CA ILE A 38 12.50 3.98 -0.11
C ILE A 38 13.01 3.77 1.31
N LEU A 39 13.40 4.84 2.01
CA LEU A 39 13.82 4.77 3.40
C LEU A 39 12.72 4.16 4.30
N MET A 40 11.47 4.60 4.12
CA MET A 40 10.34 4.05 4.85
C MET A 40 10.11 2.57 4.55
N LYS A 41 10.27 2.14 3.29
CA LYS A 41 10.19 0.73 2.92
C LYS A 41 11.25 -0.11 3.61
N ILE A 42 12.47 0.40 3.73
CA ILE A 42 13.56 -0.29 4.43
C ILE A 42 13.23 -0.41 5.93
N ILE A 43 12.75 0.66 6.56
CA ILE A 43 12.34 0.66 7.97
C ILE A 43 11.19 -0.33 8.22
N LEU A 44 10.23 -0.40 7.31
CA LEU A 44 9.05 -1.27 7.41
C LEU A 44 9.28 -2.70 6.90
N LEU A 45 10.43 -2.98 6.27
CA LEU A 45 10.76 -4.30 5.73
C LEU A 45 10.53 -5.47 6.71
N PRO A 46 10.99 -5.44 7.99
CA PRO A 46 10.75 -6.55 8.91
C PRO A 46 9.26 -6.78 9.19
N LEU A 47 8.45 -5.73 9.18
CA LEU A 47 7.00 -5.84 9.30
C LEU A 47 6.40 -6.48 8.05
N THR A 48 6.83 -6.05 6.86
CA THR A 48 6.32 -6.59 5.59
C THR A 48 6.70 -8.06 5.40
N LEU A 49 7.92 -8.48 5.80
CA LEU A 49 8.30 -9.90 5.79
C LEU A 49 7.39 -10.77 6.67
N LYS A 50 6.99 -10.26 7.85
CA LYS A 50 6.01 -10.94 8.71
C LYS A 50 4.63 -11.02 8.06
N GLN A 51 4.20 -9.96 7.37
CA GLN A 51 2.95 -9.93 6.61
C GLN A 51 2.95 -10.98 5.50
N ASP A 52 4.03 -11.05 4.71
CA ASP A 52 4.16 -12.01 3.61
C ASP A 52 4.13 -13.45 4.11
N LYS A 53 4.77 -13.74 5.24
CA LYS A 53 4.69 -15.06 5.90
C LYS A 53 3.24 -15.41 6.29
N SER A 54 2.48 -14.46 6.83
CA SER A 54 1.06 -14.66 7.16
C SER A 54 0.21 -14.91 5.90
N MET A 55 0.47 -14.18 4.82
CA MET A 55 -0.21 -14.34 3.52
C MET A 55 0.05 -15.72 2.91
N LYS A 56 1.30 -16.20 2.95
CA LYS A 56 1.67 -17.55 2.50
C LYS A 56 0.93 -18.62 3.29
N SER A 57 0.81 -18.48 4.62
CA SER A 57 0.04 -19.41 5.44
C SER A 57 -1.44 -19.41 5.07
N MET A 58 -2.05 -18.25 4.78
CA MET A 58 -3.42 -18.21 4.27
C MET A 58 -3.56 -18.92 2.92
N LYS A 59 -2.61 -18.73 2.01
CA LYS A 59 -2.62 -19.38 0.70
C LYS A 59 -2.55 -20.91 0.82
N LYS A 60 -1.85 -21.45 1.81
CA LYS A 60 -1.81 -22.90 2.08
C LYS A 60 -3.18 -23.48 2.50
N LEU A 61 -4.04 -22.67 3.10
CA LEU A 61 -5.40 -23.07 3.51
C LEU A 61 -6.44 -22.95 2.39
N GLN A 62 -6.07 -22.37 1.25
CA GLN A 62 -6.96 -22.21 0.09
C GLN A 62 -7.71 -23.49 -0.32
N PRO A 63 -7.07 -24.68 -0.46
CA PRO A 63 -7.79 -25.91 -0.82
C PRO A 63 -8.84 -26.34 0.22
N GLU A 64 -8.60 -26.10 1.51
CA GLU A 64 -9.57 -26.40 2.57
C GLU A 64 -10.71 -25.40 2.58
N LEU A 65 -10.41 -24.12 2.34
CA LEU A 65 -11.41 -23.07 2.16
C LEU A 65 -12.33 -23.38 0.97
N ASP A 66 -11.78 -23.90 -0.13
CA ASP A 66 -12.57 -24.23 -1.31
C ASP A 66 -13.49 -25.44 -1.03
N LYS A 67 -13.03 -26.46 -0.30
CA LYS A 67 -13.88 -27.55 0.20
C LYS A 67 -15.00 -27.05 1.10
N LEU A 68 -14.73 -26.08 1.99
CA LEU A 68 -15.76 -25.47 2.84
C LEU A 68 -16.80 -24.72 2.02
N LYS A 69 -16.37 -23.93 1.03
CA LYS A 69 -17.28 -23.24 0.11
C LYS A 69 -18.19 -24.22 -0.60
N GLU A 70 -17.66 -25.36 -1.07
CA GLU A 70 -18.46 -26.39 -1.72
C GLU A 70 -19.46 -27.05 -0.78
N LYS A 71 -19.04 -27.39 0.45
CA LYS A 71 -19.89 -28.02 1.45
C LYS A 71 -21.04 -27.11 1.93
N TYR A 72 -20.82 -25.80 1.97
CA TYR A 72 -21.77 -24.82 2.52
C TYR A 72 -22.27 -23.80 1.48
N LYS A 73 -22.31 -24.16 0.18
CA LYS A 73 -22.74 -23.24 -0.92
C LYS A 73 -24.10 -22.56 -0.66
N GLY A 74 -25.01 -23.20 0.07
CA GLY A 74 -26.34 -22.68 0.40
C GLY A 74 -26.47 -22.03 1.78
N ASP A 75 -25.42 -21.99 2.59
CA ASP A 75 -25.45 -21.42 3.95
C ASP A 75 -24.26 -20.47 4.18
N PRO A 76 -24.39 -19.19 3.79
CA PRO A 76 -23.33 -18.20 3.97
C PRO A 76 -22.94 -17.98 5.43
N LYS A 77 -23.87 -18.17 6.37
CA LYS A 77 -23.62 -17.97 7.80
C LYS A 77 -22.71 -19.09 8.32
N MET A 78 -23.04 -20.34 8.01
CA MET A 78 -22.22 -21.48 8.38
C MET A 78 -20.86 -21.47 7.66
N LEU A 79 -20.82 -21.06 6.39
CA LEU A 79 -19.57 -20.88 5.65
C LEU A 79 -18.63 -19.89 6.35
N ASN A 80 -19.13 -18.72 6.75
CA ASN A 80 -18.34 -17.70 7.46
C ASN A 80 -17.82 -18.22 8.81
N GLN A 81 -18.68 -18.91 9.56
CA GLN A 81 -18.30 -19.50 10.85
C GLN A 81 -17.19 -20.55 10.68
N LYS A 82 -17.37 -21.51 9.76
CA LYS A 82 -16.40 -22.58 9.52
C LYS A 82 -15.09 -22.07 8.93
N THR A 83 -15.15 -21.03 8.12
CA THR A 83 -13.95 -20.33 7.61
C THR A 83 -13.15 -19.71 8.75
N MET A 84 -13.82 -19.04 9.69
CA MET A 84 -13.15 -18.45 10.86
C MET A 84 -12.58 -19.53 11.80
N GLU A 85 -13.33 -20.62 12.05
CA GLU A 85 -12.86 -21.77 12.82
C GLU A 85 -11.60 -22.38 12.17
N LEU A 86 -11.58 -22.54 10.85
CA LEU A 86 -10.43 -23.06 10.11
C LEU A 86 -9.19 -22.18 10.30
N TYR A 87 -9.35 -20.85 10.18
CA TYR A 87 -8.26 -19.90 10.42
C TYR A 87 -7.73 -19.98 11.86
N GLN A 88 -8.61 -20.12 12.85
CA GLN A 88 -8.23 -20.24 14.26
C GLN A 88 -7.49 -21.55 14.55
N GLN A 89 -7.98 -22.68 14.01
CA GLN A 89 -7.34 -23.99 14.16
C GLN A 89 -5.90 -23.99 13.62
N HIS A 90 -5.68 -23.29 12.50
CA HIS A 90 -4.36 -23.16 11.88
C HIS A 90 -3.54 -21.96 12.39
N LYS A 91 -4.07 -21.20 13.36
CA LYS A 91 -3.44 -20.00 13.94
C LYS A 91 -3.05 -18.95 12.88
N VAL A 92 -3.88 -18.80 11.86
CA VAL A 92 -3.69 -17.84 10.77
C VAL A 92 -4.60 -16.64 10.96
N ASN A 93 -4.07 -15.42 10.84
CA ASN A 93 -4.85 -14.19 11.00
C ASN A 93 -5.26 -13.60 9.63
N PRO A 94 -6.57 -13.53 9.29
CA PRO A 94 -7.04 -12.95 8.04
C PRO A 94 -6.73 -11.44 7.90
N ALA A 95 -6.59 -10.72 9.02
CA ALA A 95 -6.25 -9.30 9.00
C ALA A 95 -4.81 -9.03 8.54
N GLY A 96 -3.96 -10.06 8.46
CA GLY A 96 -2.60 -9.92 7.94
C GLY A 96 -2.54 -9.38 6.50
N GLY A 97 -3.58 -9.62 5.69
CA GLY A 97 -3.62 -9.19 4.29
C GLY A 97 -3.99 -7.73 4.04
N CYS A 98 -4.72 -7.08 4.96
CA CYS A 98 -5.04 -5.66 4.85
C CYS A 98 -4.08 -4.76 5.66
N LEU A 99 -3.20 -5.36 6.47
CA LEU A 99 -2.23 -4.65 7.28
C LEU A 99 -1.32 -3.68 6.49
N PRO A 100 -0.86 -4.00 5.25
CA PRO A 100 -0.10 -3.04 4.45
C PRO A 100 -0.86 -1.73 4.21
N LEU A 101 -2.17 -1.82 3.90
CA LEU A 101 -3.01 -0.65 3.67
C LEU A 101 -3.19 0.17 4.95
N LEU A 102 -3.39 -0.49 6.09
CA LEU A 102 -3.56 0.17 7.38
C LEU A 102 -2.31 0.94 7.81
N VAL A 103 -1.12 0.40 7.55
CA VAL A 103 0.14 1.10 7.82
C VAL A 103 0.35 2.27 6.86
N GLN A 104 -0.05 2.10 5.59
CA GLN A 104 0.14 3.10 4.55
C GLN A 104 -0.77 4.33 4.75
N LEU A 105 -2.00 4.15 5.24
CA LEU A 105 -2.98 5.23 5.38
C LEU A 105 -2.48 6.41 6.25
N PRO A 106 -1.97 6.21 7.48
CA PRO A 106 -1.40 7.31 8.28
C PRO A 106 -0.28 8.05 7.57
N ILE A 107 0.59 7.32 6.85
CA ILE A 107 1.74 7.89 6.15
C ILE A 107 1.26 8.79 5.00
N LEU A 108 0.28 8.33 4.23
CA LEU A 108 -0.33 9.11 3.15
C LEU A 108 -0.98 10.38 3.67
N TRP A 109 -1.72 10.30 4.79
CA TRP A 109 -2.34 11.45 5.41
C TRP A 109 -1.31 12.48 5.89
N ALA A 110 -0.24 12.02 6.51
CA ALA A 110 0.84 12.87 6.97
C ALA A 110 1.59 13.52 5.79
N LEU A 111 1.94 12.76 4.75
CA LEU A 111 2.57 13.31 3.54
C LEU A 111 1.67 14.32 2.83
N PHE A 112 0.37 14.04 2.71
CA PHE A 112 -0.59 14.99 2.17
C PHE A 112 -0.65 16.29 3.00
N GLY A 113 -0.58 16.18 4.33
CA GLY A 113 -0.45 17.32 5.23
C GLY A 113 0.85 18.11 5.07
N VAL A 114 1.96 17.46 4.74
CA VAL A 114 3.25 18.12 4.44
C VAL A 114 3.17 18.85 3.10
N LEU A 115 2.65 18.21 2.05
CA LEU A 115 2.49 18.82 0.72
C LEU A 115 1.59 20.07 0.76
N ARG A 116 0.58 20.09 1.63
CA ARG A 116 -0.30 21.25 1.83
C ARG A 116 0.18 22.23 2.91
N GLY A 117 1.22 21.87 3.65
CA GLY A 117 1.71 22.61 4.81
C GLY A 117 2.62 23.79 4.47
N GLY A 118 2.93 24.03 3.19
CA GLY A 118 3.73 25.16 2.72
C GLY A 118 5.25 24.91 2.69
N ILE A 119 5.73 23.77 3.19
CA ILE A 119 7.16 23.40 3.15
C ILE A 119 7.63 23.05 1.74
N VAL A 120 6.74 22.49 0.91
CA VAL A 120 6.99 22.28 -0.51
C VAL A 120 6.47 23.52 -1.27
N PRO A 121 7.37 24.30 -1.91
CA PRO A 121 6.97 25.45 -2.71
C PRO A 121 5.92 25.09 -3.77
N GLN A 122 5.01 26.02 -4.05
CA GLN A 122 3.91 25.79 -4.99
C GLN A 122 4.39 25.51 -6.42
N ASP A 123 5.52 26.09 -6.79
CA ASP A 123 6.21 25.95 -8.06
C ASP A 123 7.22 24.79 -8.09
N SER A 124 7.26 23.95 -7.04
CA SER A 124 8.12 22.78 -7.02
C SER A 124 7.71 21.79 -8.09
N THR A 125 8.60 21.55 -9.04
CA THR A 125 8.37 20.65 -10.17
C THR A 125 9.20 19.37 -10.08
N PHE A 126 8.65 18.31 -10.67
CA PHE A 126 9.37 17.07 -10.93
C PHE A 126 8.87 16.48 -12.25
N LEU A 127 9.78 16.27 -13.19
CA LEU A 127 9.45 15.91 -14.57
C LEU A 127 8.48 16.94 -15.18
N TRP A 128 7.30 16.52 -15.63
CA TRP A 128 6.27 17.40 -16.22
C TRP A 128 5.25 17.93 -15.19
N MET A 129 5.45 17.67 -13.90
CA MET A 129 4.42 17.82 -12.87
C MET A 129 4.80 18.86 -11.83
N GLU A 130 3.79 19.57 -11.33
CA GLU A 130 3.88 20.35 -10.11
C GLU A 130 3.47 19.49 -8.92
N LEU A 131 4.31 19.38 -7.90
CA LEU A 131 4.18 18.37 -6.84
C LEU A 131 2.94 18.55 -5.97
N VAL A 132 2.47 19.78 -5.80
CA VAL A 132 1.32 20.12 -4.96
C VAL A 132 -0.02 20.11 -5.70
N LYS A 133 0.01 20.06 -7.04
CA LYS A 133 -1.17 20.04 -7.92
C LYS A 133 -1.41 18.63 -8.48
N PRO A 134 -2.63 18.32 -8.96
CA PRO A 134 -2.85 17.09 -9.71
C PRO A 134 -1.98 17.01 -10.97
N ASP A 135 -1.63 15.80 -11.38
CA ASP A 135 -0.91 15.56 -12.63
C ASP A 135 -1.73 16.06 -13.84
N PRO A 136 -1.22 17.02 -14.64
CA PRO A 136 -2.00 17.66 -15.71
C PRO A 136 -2.40 16.72 -16.83
N PHE A 137 -1.67 15.62 -17.03
CA PHE A 137 -1.91 14.67 -18.13
C PHE A 137 -2.57 13.36 -17.67
N TYR A 138 -2.84 13.21 -16.37
CA TYR A 138 -3.39 11.99 -15.78
C TYR A 138 -2.59 10.70 -16.09
N ILE A 139 -1.30 10.85 -16.38
CA ILE A 139 -0.35 9.75 -16.58
C ILE A 139 -0.10 9.04 -15.24
N LEU A 140 0.12 9.77 -14.15
CA LEU A 140 0.40 9.18 -12.84
C LEU A 140 -0.76 8.36 -12.26
N PRO A 141 -2.03 8.78 -12.33
CA PRO A 141 -3.15 7.95 -11.88
C PRO A 141 -3.19 6.62 -12.62
N VAL A 142 -3.06 6.64 -13.95
CA VAL A 142 -3.07 5.42 -14.78
C VAL A 142 -1.88 4.52 -14.44
N LEU A 143 -0.66 5.08 -14.34
CA LEU A 143 0.52 4.33 -13.93
C LEU A 143 0.37 3.71 -12.55
N ASN A 144 -0.18 4.45 -11.58
CA ASN A 144 -0.45 3.93 -10.25
C ASN A 144 -1.44 2.75 -10.29
N GLY A 145 -2.50 2.84 -11.10
CA GLY A 145 -3.41 1.73 -11.33
C GLY A 145 -2.69 0.50 -11.90
N VAL A 146 -1.91 0.68 -12.97
CA VAL A 146 -1.17 -0.41 -13.62
C VAL A 146 -0.16 -1.06 -12.65
N VAL A 147 0.66 -0.27 -11.96
CA VAL A 147 1.66 -0.81 -11.03
C VAL A 147 0.99 -1.45 -9.82
N SER A 148 -0.10 -0.89 -9.29
CA SER A 148 -0.85 -1.51 -8.18
C SER A 148 -1.48 -2.84 -8.58
N PHE A 149 -1.91 -2.97 -9.84
CA PHE A 149 -2.40 -4.23 -10.38
C PHE A 149 -1.26 -5.26 -10.49
N VAL A 150 -0.11 -4.87 -11.05
CA VAL A 150 1.08 -5.72 -11.13
C VAL A 150 1.51 -6.16 -9.73
N GLN A 151 1.58 -5.23 -8.77
CA GLN A 151 1.94 -5.51 -7.38
C GLN A 151 1.04 -6.59 -6.75
N GLN A 152 -0.28 -6.46 -6.88
CA GLN A 152 -1.21 -7.45 -6.34
C GLN A 152 -1.07 -8.81 -7.04
N LYS A 153 -0.83 -8.82 -8.36
CA LYS A 153 -0.61 -10.06 -9.11
C LYS A 153 0.65 -10.79 -8.63
N VAL A 154 1.73 -10.05 -8.34
CA VAL A 154 3.01 -10.60 -7.86
C VAL A 154 2.88 -11.11 -6.40
N MET A 155 2.08 -10.44 -5.56
CA MET A 155 1.78 -10.90 -4.20
C MET A 155 0.92 -12.17 -4.14
N GLY A 156 0.32 -12.55 -5.28
CA GLY A 156 -0.39 -13.81 -5.48
C GLY A 156 -1.89 -13.61 -5.64
N SER A 157 -2.42 -14.16 -6.72
CA SER A 157 -3.87 -14.30 -6.94
C SER A 157 -4.38 -15.49 -6.12
N SER A 158 -5.55 -15.35 -5.49
CA SER A 158 -6.30 -16.50 -5.01
C SER A 158 -7.54 -16.72 -5.89
N ASP A 159 -7.99 -17.97 -5.97
CA ASP A 159 -9.22 -18.33 -6.68
C ASP A 159 -10.48 -17.94 -5.89
N ASN A 160 -10.31 -17.34 -4.70
CA ASN A 160 -11.43 -16.78 -3.96
C ASN A 160 -12.00 -15.56 -4.72
N PRO A 161 -13.30 -15.58 -5.09
CA PRO A 161 -13.94 -14.46 -5.79
C PRO A 161 -13.78 -13.11 -5.06
N GLN A 162 -13.77 -13.11 -3.73
CA GLN A 162 -13.61 -11.89 -2.93
C GLN A 162 -12.22 -11.27 -3.11
N MET A 163 -11.15 -12.07 -3.08
CA MET A 163 -9.78 -11.58 -3.28
C MET A 163 -9.54 -11.20 -4.74
N LYS A 164 -10.11 -11.96 -5.69
CA LYS A 164 -10.06 -11.64 -7.13
C LYS A 164 -10.74 -10.30 -7.42
N ASN A 165 -11.91 -10.04 -6.85
CA ASN A 165 -12.59 -8.76 -6.98
C ASN A 165 -11.74 -7.63 -6.37
N MET A 166 -11.11 -7.84 -5.21
CA MET A 166 -10.20 -6.86 -4.63
C MET A 166 -9.02 -6.55 -5.56
N MET A 167 -8.42 -7.58 -6.19
CA MET A 167 -7.30 -7.46 -7.12
C MET A 167 -7.60 -6.53 -8.30
N TYR A 168 -8.82 -6.58 -8.85
CA TYR A 168 -9.21 -5.76 -10.00
C TYR A 168 -9.85 -4.43 -9.60
N MET A 169 -10.71 -4.41 -8.58
CA MET A 169 -11.42 -3.19 -8.19
C MET A 169 -10.51 -2.18 -7.52
N PHE A 170 -9.56 -2.62 -6.68
CA PHE A 170 -8.70 -1.71 -5.93
C PHE A 170 -7.83 -0.83 -6.85
N PRO A 171 -7.13 -1.36 -7.88
CA PRO A 171 -6.40 -0.53 -8.84
C PRO A 171 -7.27 0.48 -9.57
N ILE A 172 -8.46 0.05 -10.02
CA ILE A 172 -9.40 0.91 -10.73
C ILE A 172 -9.84 2.06 -9.82
N MET A 173 -10.25 1.75 -8.59
CA MET A 173 -10.61 2.73 -7.58
C MET A 173 -9.45 3.68 -7.29
N MET A 174 -8.22 3.19 -7.22
CA MET A 174 -7.04 4.02 -7.01
C MET A 174 -6.80 5.02 -8.15
N VAL A 175 -7.07 4.66 -9.41
CA VAL A 175 -7.05 5.63 -10.53
C VAL A 175 -8.06 6.76 -10.28
N PHE A 176 -9.31 6.41 -9.93
CA PHE A 176 -10.38 7.37 -9.65
C PHE A 176 -10.19 8.18 -8.37
N ILE A 177 -9.38 7.73 -7.43
CA ILE A 177 -9.04 8.53 -6.24
C ILE A 177 -7.85 9.44 -6.56
N SER A 178 -6.86 8.92 -7.29
CA SER A 178 -5.60 9.62 -7.56
C SER A 178 -5.75 10.81 -8.50
N TYR A 179 -6.75 10.84 -9.39
CA TYR A 179 -6.88 11.95 -10.35
C TYR A 179 -7.03 13.35 -9.72
N LYS A 180 -7.50 13.44 -8.47
CA LYS A 180 -7.62 14.70 -7.70
C LYS A 180 -6.49 14.93 -6.71
N MET A 181 -5.57 13.98 -6.58
CA MET A 181 -4.50 14.04 -5.58
C MET A 181 -3.27 14.78 -6.10
N PRO A 182 -2.54 15.50 -5.24
CA PRO A 182 -1.26 16.11 -5.59
C PRO A 182 -0.29 15.09 -6.21
N ALA A 183 0.45 15.48 -7.25
CA ALA A 183 1.41 14.61 -7.93
C ALA A 183 2.48 14.06 -6.97
N GLY A 184 2.91 14.82 -5.96
CA GLY A 184 3.84 14.34 -4.93
C GLY A 184 3.31 13.12 -4.16
N LEU A 185 2.01 13.09 -3.85
CA LEU A 185 1.37 11.94 -3.21
C LEU A 185 1.32 10.72 -4.14
N GLN A 186 1.10 10.98 -5.42
CA GLN A 186 1.07 9.95 -6.46
C GLN A 186 2.46 9.37 -6.75
N ILE A 187 3.52 10.18 -6.69
CA ILE A 187 4.93 9.73 -6.78
C ILE A 187 5.26 8.82 -5.61
N TYR A 188 4.85 9.19 -4.40
CA TYR A 188 5.01 8.35 -3.22
C TYR A 188 4.31 7.00 -3.39
N TRP A 189 3.06 6.99 -3.86
CA TRP A 189 2.32 5.76 -4.10
C TRP A 189 3.03 4.88 -5.14
N LEU A 190 3.40 5.47 -6.28
CA LEU A 190 4.04 4.76 -7.38
C LEU A 190 5.36 4.13 -6.93
N THR A 191 6.20 4.92 -6.24
CA THR A 191 7.48 4.47 -5.71
C THR A 191 7.29 3.35 -4.67
N SER A 192 6.29 3.50 -3.79
CA SER A 192 5.95 2.49 -2.77
C SER A 192 5.50 1.17 -3.41
N SER A 193 4.68 1.22 -4.45
CA SER A 193 4.22 0.04 -5.17
C SER A 193 5.34 -0.63 -5.96
N LEU A 194 6.19 0.13 -6.65
CA LEU A 194 7.38 -0.39 -7.33
C LEU A 194 8.35 -1.06 -6.36
N ALA A 195 8.67 -0.41 -5.25
CA ALA A 195 9.50 -0.99 -4.19
C ALA A 195 8.88 -2.28 -3.63
N GLY A 196 7.54 -2.32 -3.48
CA GLY A 196 6.82 -3.53 -3.08
C GLY A 196 6.93 -4.67 -4.09
N VAL A 197 6.84 -4.38 -5.39
CA VAL A 197 7.06 -5.38 -6.46
C VAL A 197 8.48 -5.93 -6.40
N ILE A 198 9.47 -5.04 -6.30
CA ILE A 198 10.89 -5.42 -6.20
C ILE A 198 11.11 -6.29 -4.96
N GLN A 199 10.60 -5.85 -3.81
CA GLN A 199 10.69 -6.61 -2.56
C GLN A 199 10.10 -8.01 -2.72
N GLN A 200 8.89 -8.12 -3.26
CA GLN A 200 8.23 -9.41 -3.43
C GLN A 200 9.00 -10.33 -4.38
N TYR A 201 9.56 -9.79 -5.47
CA TYR A 201 10.41 -10.55 -6.37
C TYR A 201 11.68 -11.08 -5.67
N LEU A 202 12.32 -10.26 -4.84
CA LEU A 202 13.48 -10.69 -4.05
C LEU A 202 13.14 -11.78 -3.03
N ILE A 203 11.98 -11.70 -2.38
CA ILE A 203 11.49 -12.71 -1.44
C ILE A 203 11.23 -14.04 -2.17
N MET A 204 10.56 -14.00 -3.32
CA MET A 204 10.28 -15.19 -4.13
C MET A 204 11.58 -15.86 -4.61
N LYS A 205 12.59 -15.07 -5.01
CA LYS A 205 13.90 -15.59 -5.45
C LYS A 205 14.69 -16.26 -4.31
N ARG A 206 14.49 -15.86 -3.06
CA ARG A 206 15.14 -16.46 -1.88
C ARG A 206 14.62 -17.87 -1.57
N GLY A 207 13.49 -18.29 -2.15
CA GLY A 207 12.91 -19.62 -1.94
C GLY A 207 12.17 -19.79 -0.61
N GLU A 208 11.90 -18.69 0.09
CA GLU A 208 10.99 -18.67 1.25
C GLU A 208 9.52 -18.66 0.82
#